data_AF-A0A087T8P3-F1
#
_entry.id   AF-A0A087T8P3-F1
#
_cell.length_a   1.000
_cell.length_b   1.000
_cell.length_c   1.000
_cell.angle_alpha   90.00
_cell.angle_beta   90.00
_cell.angle_gamma   90.00
#
_symmetry.space_group_name_H-M   'P 1'
#
loop_
_entity.id
_entity.type
_entity.pdbx_description
1 polymer ?
#
loop_
_entity_poly.entity_id
_entity_poly.type
_entity_poly.pdbx_seq_one_letter_code
_entity_poly.pdbx_strand_id
1 'polypeptide(L)'
;MLIILAFLCFQYAGTNSTIIEPTLNSEVKCRSERKMYYNFNDFKMDVCARCYMYMPPILFHVKFKYDEEMNILRDPRSNLSYSADPFNVSQELSNSFMEEYFFWKWKSCCVAAWRCCIHMIEKSPPPLEGSYCPRTWDGWQCWPDTPAGITAKQPCQDYIYFQSSPPTCPKYAYKKCLTNGTWYRRFNLYEWTNYLKCGRRDEHRRFLYFHIATHAISIVSIIPALIIFLAYK
;
A
#
# COMPACT_ATOMS: atom_id res chain seq x y z
N MET A 1 24.02 -9.72 33.73
CA MET A 1 22.71 -9.18 34.15
C MET A 1 22.30 -8.10 33.14
N LEU A 2 21.62 -8.50 32.07
CA LEU A 2 21.03 -7.59 31.09
C LEU A 2 19.71 -8.24 30.66
N ILE A 3 18.64 -7.71 31.24
CA ILE A 3 17.26 -8.13 31.03
C ILE A 3 16.87 -7.64 29.64
N ILE A 4 16.78 -8.55 28.66
CA ILE A 4 16.18 -8.25 27.36
C ILE A 4 14.66 -8.33 27.54
N LEU A 5 14.04 -7.16 27.69
CA LEU A 5 12.59 -6.98 27.58
C LEU A 5 12.17 -7.29 26.13
N ALA A 6 11.84 -8.55 25.87
CA ALA A 6 11.10 -8.96 24.68
C ALA A 6 9.64 -8.47 24.84
N PHE A 7 9.33 -7.30 24.27
CA PHE A 7 7.95 -6.86 24.12
C PHE A 7 7.26 -7.73 23.07
N LEU A 8 6.36 -8.57 23.55
CA LEU A 8 5.41 -9.36 22.77
C LEU A 8 4.44 -8.42 22.05
N CYS A 9 4.53 -8.33 20.72
CA CYS A 9 3.44 -7.86 19.89
C CYS A 9 2.71 -9.10 19.35
N PHE A 10 1.44 -9.24 19.72
CA PHE A 10 0.54 -10.29 19.23
C PHE A 10 0.55 -10.34 17.70
N GLN A 11 0.95 -11.50 17.15
CA GLN A 11 0.74 -11.86 15.75
C GLN A 11 -0.71 -12.31 15.57
N TYR A 12 -1.47 -11.63 14.72
CA TYR A 12 -2.73 -12.18 14.21
C TYR A 12 -2.38 -12.98 12.95
N ALA A 13 -2.48 -14.30 13.07
CA ALA A 13 -2.29 -15.22 11.96
C ALA A 13 -3.42 -15.08 10.94
N GLY A 14 -3.04 -15.01 9.66
CA GLY A 14 -3.96 -14.96 8.53
C GLY A 14 -4.76 -16.26 8.43
N THR A 15 -6.08 -16.12 8.34
CA THR A 15 -6.98 -17.23 8.01
C THR A 15 -6.99 -17.42 6.49
N ASN A 16 -6.65 -18.63 6.04
CA ASN A 16 -6.91 -19.10 4.67
C ASN A 16 -8.42 -19.16 4.45
N SER A 17 -8.99 -18.14 3.81
CA SER A 17 -10.37 -18.16 3.33
C SER A 17 -10.38 -18.59 1.86
N THR A 18 -10.86 -19.80 1.60
CA THR A 18 -11.36 -20.22 0.29
C THR A 18 -12.41 -19.20 -0.20
N ILE A 19 -12.24 -18.72 -1.43
CA ILE A 19 -13.17 -17.77 -2.04
C ILE A 19 -14.42 -18.56 -2.44
N ILE A 20 -15.46 -18.48 -1.62
CA ILE A 20 -16.83 -18.84 -2.01
C ILE A 20 -17.39 -17.59 -2.66
N GLU A 21 -17.75 -17.65 -3.94
CA GLU A 21 -18.41 -16.55 -4.65
C GLU A 21 -19.78 -16.29 -4.01
N PRO A 22 -20.03 -15.12 -3.38
CA PRO A 22 -21.34 -14.81 -2.83
C PRO A 22 -22.30 -14.51 -3.98
N THR A 23 -23.51 -15.06 -3.92
CA THR A 23 -24.62 -14.72 -4.80
C THR A 23 -24.98 -13.24 -4.63
N LEU A 24 -24.51 -12.42 -5.57
CA LEU A 24 -24.51 -10.96 -5.49
C LEU A 24 -25.93 -10.39 -5.66
N ASN A 25 -26.45 -9.77 -4.59
CA ASN A 25 -27.64 -8.93 -4.66
C ASN A 25 -27.31 -7.69 -5.52
N SER A 26 -28.09 -7.41 -6.55
CA SER A 26 -27.74 -6.52 -7.68
C SER A 26 -27.63 -5.01 -7.35
N GLU A 27 -27.92 -4.59 -6.12
CA GLU A 27 -27.91 -3.17 -5.74
C GLU A 27 -26.59 -2.71 -5.08
N VAL A 28 -25.81 -3.60 -4.47
CA VAL A 28 -24.64 -3.18 -3.68
C VAL A 28 -23.38 -3.14 -4.55
N LYS A 29 -22.85 -1.94 -4.74
CA LYS A 29 -21.69 -1.66 -5.62
C LYS A 29 -20.43 -1.37 -4.80
N CYS A 30 -19.28 -1.64 -5.41
CA CYS A 30 -17.98 -1.37 -4.82
C CYS A 30 -17.51 0.04 -5.15
N ARG A 31 -17.10 0.76 -4.10
CA ARG A 31 -16.74 2.17 -4.20
C ARG A 31 -15.23 2.38 -4.31
N SER A 32 -14.82 3.17 -5.28
CA SER A 32 -13.44 3.62 -5.46
C SER A 32 -13.21 5.04 -4.90
N GLU A 33 -11.95 5.45 -4.80
CA GLU A 33 -11.49 6.78 -4.39
C GLU A 33 -11.94 7.90 -5.33
N ARG A 34 -12.38 7.55 -6.56
CA ARG A 34 -13.02 8.48 -7.50
C ARG A 34 -14.49 8.74 -7.17
N LYS A 35 -15.00 8.15 -6.08
CA LYS A 35 -16.43 8.15 -5.70
C LYS A 35 -17.32 7.45 -6.72
N MET A 36 -16.73 6.59 -7.54
CA MET A 36 -17.44 5.78 -8.52
C MET A 36 -17.84 4.45 -7.90
N TYR A 37 -18.98 3.92 -8.34
CA TYR A 37 -19.57 2.68 -7.85
C TYR A 37 -19.64 1.68 -8.99
N TYR A 38 -18.94 0.56 -8.83
CA TYR A 38 -18.79 -0.46 -9.86
C TYR A 38 -19.41 -1.78 -9.41
N ASN A 39 -19.81 -2.60 -10.37
CA ASN A 39 -20.06 -4.01 -10.11
C ASN A 39 -18.73 -4.71 -9.79
N PHE A 40 -18.79 -5.88 -9.14
CA PHE A 40 -17.60 -6.60 -8.72
C PHE A 40 -16.59 -6.83 -9.85
N ASN A 41 -17.04 -7.24 -11.04
CA ASN A 41 -16.17 -7.53 -12.18
C ASN A 41 -15.47 -6.28 -12.73
N ASP A 42 -16.20 -5.17 -12.91
CA ASP A 42 -15.61 -3.91 -13.39
C ASP A 42 -14.63 -3.34 -12.35
N PHE A 43 -14.99 -3.47 -11.07
CA PHE A 43 -14.14 -3.06 -9.97
C PHE A 43 -12.82 -3.82 -9.98
N LYS A 44 -12.83 -5.15 -10.21
CA LYS A 44 -11.63 -5.98 -10.24
C LYS A 44 -10.61 -5.47 -11.25
N MET A 45 -11.07 -5.09 -12.44
CA MET A 45 -10.20 -4.62 -13.52
C MET A 45 -9.65 -3.23 -13.25
N ASP A 46 -10.51 -2.28 -12.85
CA ASP A 46 -10.12 -0.90 -12.54
C ASP A 46 -9.04 -0.86 -11.45
N VAL A 47 -9.29 -1.52 -10.31
CA VAL A 47 -8.37 -1.42 -9.17
C VAL A 47 -7.02 -2.05 -9.44
N CYS A 48 -6.96 -3.10 -10.26
CA CYS A 48 -5.68 -3.73 -10.60
C CYS A 48 -4.84 -2.87 -11.53
N ALA A 49 -5.46 -2.25 -12.54
CA ALA A 49 -4.78 -1.29 -13.41
C ALA A 49 -4.25 -0.10 -12.59
N ARG A 50 -5.01 0.34 -11.57
CA ARG A 50 -4.61 1.42 -10.68
C ARG A 50 -3.55 1.02 -9.65
N CYS A 51 -3.61 -0.19 -9.10
CA CYS A 51 -2.54 -0.75 -8.30
C CYS A 51 -1.21 -0.72 -9.07
N TYR A 52 -1.22 -1.08 -10.36
CA TYR A 52 -0.05 -0.97 -11.23
C TYR A 52 0.38 0.49 -11.43
N MET A 53 -0.57 1.40 -11.72
CA MET A 53 -0.31 2.83 -11.89
C MET A 53 0.39 3.44 -10.67
N TYR A 54 -0.03 3.07 -9.45
CA TYR A 54 0.53 3.61 -8.20
C TYR A 54 1.93 3.09 -7.85
N MET A 55 2.42 2.04 -8.52
CA MET A 55 3.77 1.54 -8.30
C MET A 55 4.83 2.50 -8.88
N PRO A 56 5.94 2.79 -8.17
CA PRO A 56 7.03 3.62 -8.67
C PRO A 56 7.62 3.11 -10.00
N PRO A 57 8.01 4.01 -10.94
CA PRO A 57 8.66 3.63 -12.20
C PRO A 57 9.93 2.79 -12.04
N ILE A 58 10.68 3.00 -10.95
CA ILE A 58 11.90 2.25 -10.60
C ILE A 58 11.62 0.79 -10.20
N LEU A 59 10.43 0.23 -10.45
CA LEU A 59 10.14 -1.18 -10.24
C LEU A 59 9.95 -1.95 -11.56
N PHE A 60 10.08 -1.24 -12.69
CA PHE A 60 9.75 -1.76 -14.02
C PHE A 60 10.94 -1.60 -14.97
N HIS A 61 11.15 -2.60 -15.83
CA HIS A 61 11.99 -2.44 -17.01
C HIS A 61 11.35 -1.43 -17.98
N VAL A 62 10.04 -1.58 -18.19
CA VAL A 62 9.22 -0.62 -18.93
C VAL A 62 7.87 -0.51 -18.23
N LYS A 63 7.58 0.67 -17.68
CA LYS A 63 6.29 0.93 -17.03
C LYS A 63 5.22 1.24 -18.08
N PHE A 64 4.18 0.43 -18.14
CA PHE A 64 3.04 0.67 -19.02
C PHE A 64 2.23 1.88 -18.56
N LYS A 65 1.61 2.58 -19.51
CA LYS A 65 0.72 3.71 -19.22
C LYS A 65 -0.67 3.19 -18.91
N TYR A 66 -1.26 3.67 -17.81
CA TYR A 66 -2.64 3.39 -17.49
C TYR A 66 -3.56 4.27 -18.34
N ASP A 67 -4.54 3.65 -18.98
CA ASP A 67 -5.63 4.31 -19.71
C ASP A 67 -6.88 4.34 -18.82
N GLU A 68 -7.27 5.53 -18.38
CA GLU A 68 -8.39 5.74 -17.46
C GLU A 68 -9.77 5.45 -18.07
N GLU A 69 -9.91 5.55 -19.41
CA GLU A 69 -11.18 5.35 -20.10
C GLU A 69 -11.48 3.86 -20.27
N MET A 70 -10.45 3.09 -20.65
CA MET A 70 -10.58 1.67 -20.96
C MET A 70 -10.16 0.75 -19.80
N ASN A 71 -9.59 1.27 -18.72
CA ASN A 71 -9.06 0.50 -17.58
C ASN A 71 -8.00 -0.54 -17.96
N ILE A 72 -7.18 -0.21 -18.96
CA ILE A 72 -6.14 -1.08 -19.53
C ILE A 72 -4.75 -0.48 -19.33
N LEU A 73 -3.73 -1.32 -19.53
CA LEU A 73 -2.34 -0.93 -19.52
C LEU A 73 -1.79 -0.93 -20.94
N ARG A 74 -1.20 0.18 -21.38
CA ARG A 74 -0.65 0.32 -22.74
C ARG A 74 0.88 0.37 -22.70
N ASP A 75 1.53 -0.50 -23.47
CA ASP A 75 2.99 -0.42 -23.64
C ASP A 75 3.34 0.83 -24.46
N PRO A 76 4.14 1.77 -23.91
CA PRO A 76 4.51 3.00 -24.61
C PRO A 76 5.38 2.77 -25.86
N ARG A 77 5.98 1.59 -26.04
CA ARG A 77 6.86 1.27 -27.18
C ARG A 77 6.09 0.67 -28.35
N SER A 78 5.22 -0.29 -28.08
CA SER A 78 4.47 -1.03 -29.10
C SER A 78 3.05 -0.50 -29.31
N ASN A 79 2.54 0.36 -28.41
CA ASN A 79 1.15 0.79 -28.33
C ASN A 79 0.13 -0.36 -28.14
N LEU A 80 0.61 -1.58 -27.85
CA LEU A 80 -0.25 -2.71 -27.52
C LEU A 80 -0.86 -2.51 -26.13
N SER A 81 -2.07 -3.02 -25.98
CA SER A 81 -2.85 -2.90 -24.76
C SER A 81 -2.99 -4.25 -24.07
N TYR A 82 -2.91 -4.24 -22.75
CA TYR A 82 -2.89 -5.42 -21.91
C TYR A 82 -3.92 -5.27 -20.79
N SER A 83 -4.61 -6.37 -20.52
CA SER A 83 -5.53 -6.50 -19.39
C SER A 83 -4.76 -6.54 -18.07
N ALA A 84 -5.27 -5.86 -17.04
CA ALA A 84 -4.67 -5.84 -15.71
C ALA A 84 -5.17 -6.99 -14.80
N ASP A 85 -5.34 -8.19 -15.33
CA ASP A 85 -5.75 -9.37 -14.53
C ASP A 85 -4.52 -10.10 -13.97
N PRO A 86 -4.29 -10.11 -12.64
CA PRO A 86 -3.12 -10.75 -12.03
C PRO A 86 -3.15 -12.30 -12.04
N PHE A 87 -4.25 -12.92 -12.50
CA PHE A 87 -4.38 -14.37 -12.66
C PHE A 87 -4.35 -14.83 -14.12
N ASN A 88 -4.47 -13.90 -15.07
CA ASN A 88 -4.36 -14.15 -16.50
C ASN A 88 -3.48 -13.08 -17.16
N VAL A 89 -2.20 -13.06 -16.77
CA VAL A 89 -1.23 -12.03 -17.15
C VAL A 89 -0.54 -12.40 -18.46
N SER A 90 -0.41 -11.44 -19.38
CA SER A 90 0.40 -11.61 -20.59
C SER A 90 1.89 -11.62 -20.26
N GLN A 91 2.69 -12.32 -21.08
CA GLN A 91 4.13 -12.41 -20.85
C GLN A 91 4.80 -11.02 -20.84
N GLU A 92 4.32 -10.08 -21.67
CA GLU A 92 4.86 -8.72 -21.75
C GLU A 92 4.57 -7.92 -20.48
N LEU A 93 3.37 -8.06 -19.91
CA LEU A 93 3.02 -7.40 -18.66
C LEU A 93 3.82 -7.99 -17.50
N SER A 94 3.98 -9.32 -17.45
CA SER A 94 4.82 -9.98 -16.43
C SER A 94 6.28 -9.53 -16.53
N ASN A 95 6.84 -9.50 -17.73
CA ASN A 95 8.23 -9.07 -18.00
C ASN A 95 8.43 -7.55 -17.85
N SER A 96 7.36 -6.78 -17.66
CA SER A 96 7.47 -5.35 -17.41
C SER A 96 8.08 -5.06 -16.04
N PHE A 97 7.91 -5.96 -15.06
CA PHE A 97 8.47 -5.84 -13.71
C PHE A 97 9.95 -6.20 -13.69
N MET A 98 10.77 -5.47 -12.92
CA MET A 98 12.21 -5.77 -12.78
C MET A 98 12.49 -7.05 -11.99
N GLU A 99 11.62 -7.37 -11.05
CA GLU A 99 11.75 -8.53 -10.18
C GLU A 99 10.37 -9.14 -9.95
N GLU A 100 10.35 -10.48 -9.80
CA GLU A 100 9.13 -11.22 -9.48
C GLU A 100 8.47 -10.72 -8.18
N TYR A 101 9.28 -10.26 -7.22
CA TYR A 101 8.78 -9.68 -5.98
C TYR A 101 7.83 -8.49 -6.21
N PHE A 102 8.13 -7.61 -7.18
CA PHE A 102 7.27 -6.46 -7.49
C PHE A 102 5.97 -6.89 -8.16
N PHE A 103 6.01 -7.92 -8.99
CA PHE A 103 4.80 -8.54 -9.52
C PHE A 103 3.89 -9.06 -8.39
N TRP A 104 4.47 -9.72 -7.39
CA TRP A 104 3.71 -10.18 -6.22
C TRP A 104 3.12 -9.03 -5.39
N LYS A 105 3.83 -7.90 -5.27
CA LYS A 105 3.29 -6.68 -4.62
C LYS A 105 2.07 -6.14 -5.35
N TRP A 106 2.14 -6.06 -6.69
CA TRP A 106 1.00 -5.66 -7.52
C TRP A 106 -0.20 -6.60 -7.32
N LYS A 107 0.02 -7.92 -7.43
CA LYS A 107 -1.00 -8.94 -7.22
C LYS A 107 -1.60 -8.88 -5.81
N SER A 108 -0.79 -8.60 -4.79
CA SER A 108 -1.26 -8.44 -3.41
C SER A 108 -2.19 -7.23 -3.25
N CYS A 109 -1.87 -6.10 -3.89
CA CYS A 109 -2.73 -4.91 -3.95
C CYS A 109 -4.08 -5.23 -4.61
N CYS A 110 -4.08 -5.94 -5.73
CA CYS A 110 -5.30 -6.42 -6.41
C CYS A 110 -6.19 -7.25 -5.47
N VAL A 111 -5.62 -8.29 -4.86
CA VAL A 111 -6.37 -9.20 -3.98
C VAL A 111 -6.92 -8.45 -2.77
N ALA A 112 -6.17 -7.51 -2.20
CA ALA A 112 -6.65 -6.67 -1.11
C ALA A 112 -7.83 -5.79 -1.52
N ALA A 113 -7.79 -5.21 -2.73
CA ALA A 113 -8.89 -4.44 -3.28
C ALA A 113 -10.15 -5.30 -3.49
N TRP A 114 -9.99 -6.51 -4.04
CA TRP A 114 -11.12 -7.41 -4.25
C TRP A 114 -11.78 -7.84 -2.94
N ARG A 115 -10.98 -8.17 -1.93
CA ARG A 115 -11.47 -8.45 -0.57
C ARG A 115 -12.21 -7.26 0.03
N CYS A 116 -11.70 -6.05 -0.18
CA CYS A 116 -12.38 -4.83 0.24
C CYS A 116 -13.77 -4.71 -0.38
N CYS A 117 -13.87 -4.93 -1.69
CA CYS A 117 -15.13 -4.89 -2.43
C CYS A 117 -16.13 -5.94 -1.92
N ILE A 118 -15.70 -7.19 -1.68
CA ILE A 118 -16.53 -8.22 -1.02
C ILE A 118 -17.04 -7.72 0.33
N HIS A 119 -16.17 -7.15 1.17
CA HIS A 119 -16.58 -6.59 2.46
C HIS A 119 -17.56 -5.41 2.32
N MET A 120 -17.44 -4.60 1.26
CA MET A 120 -18.40 -3.53 1.00
C MET A 120 -19.78 -4.06 0.65
N ILE A 121 -19.84 -5.18 -0.07
CA ILE A 121 -21.07 -5.83 -0.51
C ILE A 121 -21.78 -6.52 0.65
N GLU A 122 -21.03 -7.28 1.46
CA GLU A 122 -21.59 -8.11 2.53
C GLU A 122 -22.06 -7.30 3.74
N LYS A 123 -21.40 -6.17 4.03
CA LYS A 123 -21.68 -5.41 5.24
C LYS A 123 -22.92 -4.55 5.06
N SER A 124 -23.82 -4.57 6.03
CA SER A 124 -25.01 -3.71 6.04
C SER A 124 -24.64 -2.21 5.98
N PRO A 125 -25.48 -1.36 5.38
CA PRO A 125 -25.29 0.09 5.44
C PRO A 125 -25.17 0.58 6.90
N PRO A 126 -24.43 1.68 7.14
CA PRO A 126 -24.42 2.29 8.47
C PRO A 126 -25.83 2.71 8.90
N PRO A 127 -26.10 2.83 10.22
CA PRO A 127 -27.39 3.29 10.72
C PRO A 127 -27.80 4.63 10.08
N LEU A 128 -29.10 4.80 9.83
CA LEU A 128 -29.66 6.03 9.27
C LEU A 128 -29.47 7.26 10.19
N GLU A 129 -29.27 7.02 11.49
CA GLU A 129 -28.97 8.04 12.47
C GLU A 129 -27.49 8.43 12.39
N GLY A 130 -27.24 9.59 11.76
CA GLY A 130 -25.93 10.23 11.72
C GLY A 130 -25.36 10.39 10.31
N SER A 131 -24.36 11.25 10.19
CA SER A 131 -23.62 11.44 8.94
C SER A 131 -22.35 10.59 8.96
N TYR A 132 -22.10 9.84 7.90
CA TYR A 132 -20.93 8.97 7.76
C TYR A 132 -20.26 9.21 6.42
N CYS A 133 -18.93 9.14 6.41
CA CYS A 133 -18.19 8.94 5.17
C CYS A 133 -18.35 7.50 4.70
N PRO A 134 -18.67 7.26 3.42
CA PRO A 134 -18.92 5.93 2.90
C PRO A 134 -17.64 5.11 2.85
N ARG A 135 -17.74 3.80 3.14
CA ARG A 135 -16.65 2.84 2.91
C ARG A 135 -16.10 2.93 1.49
N THR A 136 -14.79 2.79 1.32
CA THR A 136 -14.14 2.97 0.01
C THR A 136 -12.80 2.27 -0.08
N TRP A 137 -12.43 1.83 -1.27
CA TRP A 137 -11.05 1.52 -1.61
C TRP A 137 -10.36 2.84 -1.96
N ASP A 138 -9.22 3.15 -1.34
CA ASP A 138 -8.54 4.42 -1.59
C ASP A 138 -7.41 4.36 -2.63
N GLY A 139 -7.26 3.23 -3.30
CA GLY A 139 -6.15 2.91 -4.19
C GLY A 139 -5.10 2.02 -3.54
N TRP A 140 -4.95 2.07 -2.20
CA TRP A 140 -3.99 1.24 -1.45
C TRP A 140 -4.62 0.41 -0.35
N GLN A 141 -5.71 0.81 0.30
CA GLN A 141 -6.36 0.00 1.33
C GLN A 141 -7.85 0.30 1.48
N CYS A 142 -8.51 -0.56 2.26
CA CYS A 142 -9.95 -0.55 2.47
C CYS A 142 -10.37 0.30 3.67
N TRP A 143 -11.11 1.38 3.44
CA TRP A 143 -11.65 2.21 4.51
C TRP A 143 -13.11 1.85 4.81
N PRO A 144 -13.49 1.62 6.08
CA PRO A 144 -14.87 1.37 6.47
C PRO A 144 -15.67 2.67 6.53
N ASP A 145 -16.99 2.55 6.67
CA ASP A 145 -17.82 3.70 7.00
C ASP A 145 -17.33 4.35 8.29
N THR A 146 -17.18 5.67 8.28
CA THR A 146 -16.58 6.42 9.38
C THR A 146 -17.49 7.59 9.75
N PRO A 147 -17.84 7.78 11.03
CA PRO A 147 -18.67 8.90 11.45
C PRO A 147 -18.09 10.26 11.04
N ALA A 148 -18.97 11.18 10.67
CA ALA A 148 -18.62 12.55 10.32
C ALA A 148 -17.81 13.24 11.44
N GLY A 149 -16.75 13.94 11.04
CA GLY A 149 -15.83 14.61 11.96
C GLY A 149 -14.74 13.71 12.57
N ILE A 150 -14.79 12.38 12.36
CA ILE A 150 -13.79 11.44 12.87
C ILE A 150 -12.68 11.20 11.84
N THR A 151 -11.46 10.99 12.33
CA THR A 151 -10.33 10.53 11.50
C THR A 151 -10.15 9.03 11.66
N ALA A 152 -10.37 8.28 10.60
CA ALA A 152 -10.11 6.85 10.56
C ALA A 152 -8.60 6.59 10.55
N LYS A 153 -8.19 5.51 11.21
CA LYS A 153 -6.79 5.06 11.33
C LYS A 153 -6.71 3.57 11.03
N GLN A 154 -5.78 3.17 10.15
CA GLN A 154 -5.54 1.76 9.81
C GLN A 154 -4.05 1.49 9.61
N PRO A 155 -3.59 0.24 9.86
CA PRO A 155 -2.21 -0.13 9.60
C PRO A 155 -1.89 -0.06 8.10
N CYS A 156 -0.72 0.44 7.76
CA CYS A 156 -0.25 0.50 6.38
C CYS A 156 -0.02 -0.93 5.86
N GLN A 157 -0.45 -1.19 4.63
CA GLN A 157 -0.41 -2.52 4.04
C GLN A 157 1.01 -2.92 3.60
N ASP A 158 1.34 -4.21 3.66
CA ASP A 158 2.70 -4.66 3.35
C ASP A 158 3.09 -4.42 1.89
N TYR A 159 2.12 -4.45 0.97
CA TYR A 159 2.39 -4.29 -0.46
C TYR A 159 2.73 -2.87 -0.89
N ILE A 160 2.60 -1.86 -0.02
CA ILE A 160 3.01 -0.49 -0.34
C ILE A 160 4.49 -0.21 -0.04
N TYR A 161 5.19 -1.16 0.60
CA TYR A 161 6.63 -1.07 0.85
C TYR A 161 7.40 -1.70 -0.31
N PHE A 162 7.73 -0.88 -1.31
CA PHE A 162 8.37 -1.34 -2.54
C PHE A 162 9.90 -1.49 -2.44
N GLN A 163 10.58 -0.57 -1.74
CA GLN A 163 12.06 -0.52 -1.68
C GLN A 163 12.61 -0.98 -0.32
N SER A 164 11.76 -1.54 0.54
CA SER A 164 12.14 -1.96 1.87
C SER A 164 11.19 -3.04 2.35
N SER A 165 11.66 -3.92 3.22
CA SER A 165 10.79 -4.83 3.96
C SER A 165 9.75 -4.03 4.78
N PRO A 166 8.53 -4.55 4.96
CA PRO A 166 7.58 -3.98 5.91
C PRO A 166 8.21 -3.81 7.30
N PRO A 167 7.86 -2.75 8.04
CA PRO A 167 8.39 -2.52 9.37
C PRO A 167 7.92 -3.63 10.34
N THR A 168 8.80 -4.02 11.27
CA THR A 168 8.44 -4.97 12.34
C THR A 168 7.26 -4.48 13.17
N CYS A 169 7.18 -3.17 13.43
CA CYS A 169 6.03 -2.54 14.07
C CYS A 169 5.14 -1.87 13.01
N PRO A 170 3.81 -2.09 13.03
CA PRO A 170 2.93 -1.50 12.04
C PRO A 170 2.97 0.02 12.12
N LYS A 171 3.13 0.64 10.96
CA LYS A 171 2.88 2.08 10.78
C LYS A 171 1.43 2.28 10.39
N TYR A 172 0.92 3.51 10.53
CA TYR A 172 -0.50 3.79 10.32
C TYR A 172 -0.72 4.89 9.28
N ALA A 173 -1.76 4.70 8.48
CA ALA A 173 -2.33 5.70 7.60
C ALA A 173 -3.58 6.31 8.24
N TYR A 174 -3.93 7.52 7.80
CA TYR A 174 -5.04 8.29 8.38
C TYR A 174 -5.93 8.87 7.28
N LYS A 175 -7.24 8.67 7.39
CA LYS A 175 -8.22 9.24 6.46
C LYS A 175 -9.23 10.08 7.23
N LYS A 176 -9.35 11.36 6.88
CA LYS A 176 -10.19 12.31 7.62
C LYS A 176 -11.60 12.33 7.04
N CYS A 177 -12.60 11.98 7.85
CA CYS A 177 -14.00 12.21 7.52
C CYS A 177 -14.40 13.61 7.96
N LEU A 178 -14.95 14.41 7.05
CA LEU A 178 -15.40 15.77 7.35
C LEU A 178 -16.78 15.73 8.04
N THR A 179 -17.16 16.84 8.68
CA THR A 179 -18.43 16.97 9.41
C THR A 179 -19.66 16.87 8.51
N ASN A 180 -19.49 17.03 7.20
CA ASN A 180 -20.54 16.88 6.19
C ASN A 180 -20.69 15.44 5.65
N GLY A 181 -20.00 14.45 6.24
CA GLY A 181 -20.05 13.05 5.78
C GLY A 181 -19.29 12.77 4.50
N THR A 182 -18.35 13.64 4.10
CA THR A 182 -17.49 13.40 2.93
C THR A 182 -16.04 13.23 3.33
N TRP A 183 -15.32 12.34 2.63
CA TRP A 183 -13.89 12.20 2.83
C TRP A 183 -13.16 13.49 2.44
N TYR A 184 -12.16 13.86 3.23
CA TYR A 184 -11.29 14.98 2.92
C TYR A 184 -10.64 14.79 1.54
N ARG A 185 -10.66 15.86 0.73
CA ARG A 185 -10.05 15.92 -0.59
C ARG A 185 -8.86 16.84 -0.55
N ARG A 186 -7.75 16.45 -1.19
CA ARG A 186 -6.57 17.31 -1.31
C ARG A 186 -6.64 18.05 -2.64
N PHE A 187 -6.50 19.38 -2.59
CA PHE A 187 -6.62 20.26 -3.76
C PHE A 187 -7.92 20.06 -4.57
N ASN A 188 -9.01 19.66 -3.89
CA ASN A 188 -10.34 19.42 -4.49
C ASN A 188 -10.41 18.37 -5.61
N LEU A 189 -9.38 17.55 -5.81
CA LEU A 189 -9.36 16.48 -6.82
C LEU A 189 -9.99 15.20 -6.26
N TYR A 190 -9.15 14.31 -5.72
CA TYR A 190 -9.53 13.00 -5.22
C TYR A 190 -9.61 12.95 -3.70
N GLU A 191 -10.36 11.98 -3.19
CA GLU A 191 -10.35 11.66 -1.76
C GLU A 191 -8.94 11.29 -1.32
N TRP A 192 -8.46 11.92 -0.26
CA TRP A 192 -7.08 11.81 0.14
C TRP A 192 -6.93 11.01 1.42
N THR A 193 -5.79 10.31 1.52
CA THR A 193 -5.38 9.56 2.71
C THR A 193 -3.94 9.95 3.04
N ASN A 194 -3.66 10.15 4.33
CA ASN A 194 -2.33 10.48 4.81
C ASN A 194 -1.48 9.22 5.00
N TYR A 195 -0.59 8.96 4.05
CA TYR A 195 0.39 7.87 4.12
C TYR A 195 1.79 8.34 4.54
N LEU A 196 1.99 9.61 4.92
CA LEU A 196 3.32 10.14 5.28
C LEU A 196 3.98 9.34 6.41
N LYS A 197 3.17 8.84 7.35
CA LYS A 197 3.64 8.05 8.48
C LYS A 197 3.94 6.59 8.14
N CYS A 198 3.59 6.10 6.94
CA CYS A 198 3.95 4.75 6.50
C CYS A 198 5.41 4.65 6.05
N GLY A 199 6.03 5.75 5.60
CA GLY A 199 7.42 5.72 5.11
C GLY A 199 8.44 5.25 6.16
N ARG A 200 9.46 4.52 5.74
CA ARG A 200 10.63 4.14 6.58
C ARG A 200 11.80 5.12 6.48
N ARG A 201 11.63 6.28 5.81
CA ARG A 201 12.71 7.24 5.55
C ARG A 201 13.42 7.71 6.83
N ASP A 202 12.66 8.09 7.86
CA ASP A 202 13.22 8.60 9.11
C ASP A 202 14.03 7.55 9.87
N GLU A 203 13.59 6.29 9.81
CA GLU A 203 14.26 5.16 10.44
C GLU A 203 15.60 4.85 9.75
N HIS A 204 15.60 4.75 8.42
CA HIS A 204 16.83 4.59 7.64
C HIS A 204 17.80 5.75 7.88
N ARG A 205 17.29 6.99 7.96
CA ARG A 205 18.13 8.17 8.26
C ARG A 205 18.79 8.07 9.63
N ARG A 206 18.06 7.63 10.66
CA ARG A 206 18.61 7.44 12.02
C ARG A 206 19.69 6.37 12.05
N PHE A 207 19.46 5.22 11.40
CA PHE A 207 20.47 4.17 11.29
C PHE A 207 21.73 4.66 10.56
N LEU A 208 21.55 5.39 9.46
CA LEU A 208 22.68 5.97 8.72
C LEU A 208 23.53 6.90 9.60
N TYR A 209 22.91 7.82 10.34
CA TYR A 209 23.64 8.70 11.26
C TYR A 209 24.34 7.93 12.37
N PHE A 210 23.70 6.91 12.93
CA PHE A 210 24.32 6.04 13.93
C PHE A 210 25.57 5.33 13.36
N HIS A 211 25.47 4.75 12.17
CA HIS A 211 26.61 4.12 11.49
C HIS A 211 27.74 5.09 11.21
N ILE A 212 27.43 6.30 10.70
CA ILE A 212 28.45 7.33 10.46
C ILE A 212 29.16 7.70 11.77
N ALA A 213 28.42 7.89 12.86
CA ALA A 213 29.00 8.24 14.15
C ALA A 213 29.90 7.11 14.71
N THR A 214 29.45 5.85 14.67
CA THR A 214 30.24 4.73 15.18
C THR A 214 31.49 4.47 14.35
N HIS A 215 31.40 4.58 13.02
CA HIS A 215 32.58 4.49 12.15
C HIS A 215 33.56 5.64 12.38
N ALA A 216 33.09 6.88 12.58
CA ALA A 216 33.96 8.00 12.92
C ALA A 216 34.72 7.77 14.23
N ILE A 217 34.03 7.32 15.29
CA ILE A 217 34.64 6.98 16.59
C ILE A 217 35.69 5.88 16.43
N SER A 218 35.40 4.85 15.63
CA SER A 218 36.33 3.76 15.34
C SER A 218 37.60 4.27 14.64
N ILE A 219 37.46 5.09 13.60
CA ILE A 219 38.60 5.70 12.88
C ILE A 219 39.47 6.53 13.83
N VAL A 220 38.84 7.37 14.67
CA VAL A 220 39.54 8.20 15.66
C VAL A 220 40.29 7.34 16.69
N SER A 221 39.80 6.13 16.99
CA SER A 221 40.45 5.22 17.94
C SER A 221 41.57 4.40 17.28
N ILE A 222 41.38 3.98 16.03
CA ILE A 222 42.32 3.12 15.29
C ILE A 222 43.55 3.89 14.82
N ILE A 223 43.40 5.13 14.35
CA ILE A 223 44.54 5.92 13.84
C ILE A 223 45.66 6.06 14.89
N PRO A 224 45.39 6.51 16.14
CA PRO A 224 46.42 6.57 17.18
C PRO A 224 46.98 5.20 17.55
N ALA A 225 46.14 4.16 17.62
CA ALA A 225 46.60 2.80 17.93
C ALA A 225 47.60 2.29 16.88
N LEU A 226 47.31 2.52 15.60
CA LEU A 226 48.23 2.19 14.50
C LEU A 226 49.52 3.01 14.58
N ILE A 227 49.44 4.30 14.88
CA ILE A 227 50.63 5.15 15.04
C ILE A 227 51.53 4.62 16.16
N ILE A 228 50.96 4.28 17.31
CA ILE A 228 51.72 3.70 18.44
C ILE A 228 52.37 2.38 18.02
N PHE A 229 51.61 1.47 17.39
CA PHE A 229 52.11 0.18 16.95
C PHE A 229 53.23 0.27 15.90
N LEU A 230 53.17 1.28 15.02
CA LEU A 230 54.19 1.48 13.97
C LEU A 230 55.41 2.27 14.46
N ALA A 231 55.23 3.18 15.42
CA ALA A 231 56.31 3.99 15.98
C ALA A 231 57.14 3.19 17.01
N TYR A 232 56.49 2.32 17.79
CA TYR A 232 57.16 1.40 18.71
C TYR A 232 57.28 0.04 18.05
N LYS A 233 58.38 -0.15 17.31
CA LYS A 233 58.80 -1.46 16.81
C LYS A 233 59.63 -2.20 17.86
#